data_AF-A0A836BC18-F1
#
_entry.id   AF-A0A836BC18-F1
#
_cell.length_a   1.000
_cell.length_b   1.000
_cell.length_c   1.000
_cell.angle_alpha   90.00
_cell.angle_beta   90.00
_cell.angle_gamma   90.00
#
_symmetry.space_group_name_H-M   'P 1'
#
loop_
_entity.id
_entity.type
_entity.pdbx_description
1 polymer ?
#
loop_
_entity_poly.entity_id
_entity_poly.type
_entity_poly.pdbx_seq_one_letter_code
_entity_poly.pdbx_strand_id
1 'polypeptide(L)'
;MMLKGPRPPCAKTRRSSALTPKIGAVSSIPVVYPAPSPATAFRNASRPTLLAPAAAVSESPAELSKEQPVRGFGKRLAAVDVEQPDVASLVSCRFIVPHHVTKPGQQLFLSGSSPALGEWDPARAVPMEWQEGHNHVAVVRLPASRLVQAKLVLMENGRPVYTEEGNARDLMLLPSGVSQQPGASLNSMDEDSTPPPATPAAAAGQLDYQIMCHVGNTEATQILRLPVVLPAKDPSDRRVLCKFVVMLDGIKLEPRQYPVVVGSAPEMGAWNAGEGIKLMRQVGGYWTRRVELPLYEGSGDIQAKVVICNADGTAAVWEPGTTNRVLTACRAAAGSAAMHIFVCRWSQPGHTPTVCVPVQHEDASKEFVKQLDAAQKEIGMMRQAVTAKSRQVQSLESELAAVRRSERAMRDEVSALRSELGAFAAEAEAAAKAEVEARREVTALGEQLARVEENYERQVNFLAAKLEEMEREMFSLQDQLANSSSSAQSVHNQPAGYGSGSSSNGNGNGSGRPATRASWR
;
A
#
# COMPACT_ATOMS: atom_id res chain seq x y z
N MET A 1 -70.96 37.92 -18.14
CA MET A 1 -70.88 38.23 -16.70
C MET A 1 -69.73 37.39 -16.13
N MET A 2 -68.47 37.83 -16.25
CA MET A 2 -67.74 38.65 -15.26
C MET A 2 -67.98 38.21 -13.81
N LEU A 3 -66.94 37.65 -13.17
CA LEU A 3 -66.34 38.18 -11.94
C LEU A 3 -64.94 37.57 -11.74
N LYS A 4 -63.92 38.44 -11.77
CA LYS A 4 -62.50 38.16 -11.53
C LYS A 4 -62.22 38.20 -10.03
N GLY A 5 -61.49 37.21 -9.51
CA GLY A 5 -60.88 37.25 -8.16
C GLY A 5 -59.49 37.88 -8.16
N PRO A 6 -59.03 38.48 -7.04
CA PRO A 6 -57.89 39.38 -7.01
C PRO A 6 -56.53 38.67 -6.86
N ARG A 7 -55.50 39.25 -7.47
CA ARG A 7 -54.08 38.88 -7.32
C ARG A 7 -53.47 39.55 -6.08
N PRO A 8 -52.51 38.92 -5.38
CA PRO A 8 -51.72 39.56 -4.33
C PRO A 8 -50.56 40.40 -4.92
N PRO A 9 -50.09 41.44 -4.20
CA PRO A 9 -49.11 42.40 -4.71
C PRO A 9 -47.65 41.97 -4.51
N CYS A 10 -46.83 42.27 -5.53
CA CYS A 10 -45.38 42.27 -5.50
C CYS A 10 -44.82 43.27 -4.47
N ALA A 11 -43.96 42.80 -3.56
CA ALA A 11 -43.17 43.64 -2.69
C ALA A 11 -41.78 43.89 -3.28
N LYS A 12 -41.39 45.17 -3.24
CA LYS A 12 -40.25 45.78 -3.89
C LYS A 12 -38.92 45.47 -3.19
N THR A 13 -37.90 45.32 -4.04
CA THR A 13 -36.48 45.46 -3.79
C THR A 13 -36.12 46.68 -2.94
N ARG A 14 -35.26 46.49 -1.94
CA ARG A 14 -34.55 47.57 -1.26
C ARG A 14 -33.06 47.23 -1.15
N ARG A 15 -32.24 48.07 -1.79
CA ARG A 15 -30.79 48.18 -1.65
C ARG A 15 -30.42 48.61 -0.23
N SER A 16 -29.33 48.05 0.31
CA SER A 16 -28.46 48.67 1.33
C SER A 16 -27.22 47.79 1.46
N SER A 17 -26.05 48.19 0.95
CA SER A 17 -25.00 49.02 1.58
C SER A 17 -23.87 48.14 2.10
N ALA A 18 -22.68 48.45 1.60
CA ALA A 18 -21.40 47.86 1.92
C ALA A 18 -21.01 48.03 3.39
N LEU A 19 -20.30 47.05 3.94
CA LEU A 19 -19.33 47.21 5.03
C LEU A 19 -18.26 46.13 4.90
N THR A 20 -17.07 46.56 4.50
CA THR A 20 -15.80 45.83 4.66
C THR A 20 -15.37 45.85 6.13
N PRO A 21 -14.56 44.85 6.56
CA PRO A 21 -13.47 45.21 7.45
C PRO A 21 -12.12 44.65 7.01
N LYS A 22 -11.12 45.41 7.45
CA LYS A 22 -9.70 45.38 7.15
C LYS A 22 -8.98 44.15 7.71
N ILE A 23 -8.06 43.67 6.86
CA ILE A 23 -6.68 43.26 7.12
C ILE A 23 -6.18 43.51 8.56
N GLY A 24 -5.73 42.44 9.22
CA GLY A 24 -4.82 42.47 10.35
C GLY A 24 -3.71 41.44 10.13
N ALA A 25 -2.52 41.91 9.78
CA ALA A 25 -1.30 41.12 9.68
C ALA A 25 -0.66 40.96 11.06
N VAL A 26 -0.18 39.76 11.39
CA VAL A 26 0.80 39.56 12.46
C VAL A 26 1.89 38.62 11.95
N SER A 27 3.09 39.19 11.88
CA SER A 27 4.37 38.53 11.67
C SER A 27 5.01 38.27 13.04
N SER A 28 5.56 37.07 13.29
CA SER A 28 6.77 36.92 14.14
C SER A 28 7.47 35.55 13.98
N ILE A 29 8.62 35.58 13.31
CA ILE A 29 9.97 35.06 13.70
C ILE A 29 10.13 33.58 14.13
N PRO A 30 11.09 32.83 13.51
CA PRO A 30 11.48 31.48 13.92
C PRO A 30 12.55 31.49 15.03
N VAL A 31 12.42 30.56 15.98
CA VAL A 31 13.44 30.30 17.01
C VAL A 31 14.38 29.18 16.53
N VAL A 32 15.66 29.53 16.44
CA VAL A 32 16.81 28.65 16.21
C VAL A 32 17.43 28.31 17.57
N TYR A 33 17.70 27.03 17.83
CA TYR A 33 18.66 26.59 18.86
C TYR A 33 19.31 25.26 18.44
N PRO A 34 20.50 24.92 18.98
CA PRO A 34 21.58 24.30 18.23
C PRO A 34 21.76 22.82 18.56
N ALA A 35 22.50 22.14 17.69
CA ALA A 35 22.97 20.77 17.87
C ALA A 35 24.03 20.65 18.97
N PRO A 36 24.15 19.48 19.61
CA PRO A 36 25.43 19.02 20.16
C PRO A 36 25.98 17.79 19.40
N SER A 37 27.29 17.82 19.20
CA SER A 37 28.15 16.76 18.65
C SER A 37 28.21 15.49 19.51
N PRO A 38 28.66 14.35 18.93
CA PRO A 38 28.60 13.03 19.56
C PRO A 38 29.87 12.70 20.35
N ALA A 39 29.70 11.96 21.45
CA ALA A 39 30.77 11.29 22.17
C ALA A 39 30.71 9.77 21.90
N THR A 40 31.88 9.26 21.60
CA THR A 40 32.28 7.90 21.19
C THR A 40 32.10 6.87 22.30
N ALA A 41 31.59 5.67 21.98
CA ALA A 41 31.92 4.44 22.69
C ALA A 41 31.60 3.20 21.83
N PHE A 42 32.64 2.65 21.20
CA PHE A 42 32.65 1.33 20.56
C PHE A 42 32.53 0.21 21.59
N ARG A 43 31.71 -0.81 21.31
CA ARG A 43 32.01 -2.21 21.69
C ARG A 43 31.17 -3.23 20.90
N ASN A 44 31.92 -4.03 20.12
CA ASN A 44 31.74 -5.44 19.74
C ASN A 44 30.40 -5.92 19.16
N ALA A 45 30.39 -6.17 17.84
CA ALA A 45 29.46 -7.08 17.18
C ALA A 45 30.22 -8.13 16.34
N SER A 46 29.80 -9.38 16.51
CA SER A 46 30.31 -10.57 15.83
C SER A 46 29.75 -10.71 14.41
N ARG A 47 30.60 -11.18 13.50
CA ARG A 47 30.41 -11.35 12.05
C ARG A 47 29.63 -12.62 11.72
N PRO A 48 28.78 -12.62 10.66
CA PRO A 48 28.59 -13.84 9.87
C PRO A 48 28.85 -13.64 8.37
N THR A 49 29.31 -14.73 7.78
CA THR A 49 29.85 -14.91 6.43
C THR A 49 28.73 -15.15 5.41
N LEU A 50 28.75 -14.44 4.27
CA LEU A 50 27.91 -14.72 3.10
C LEU A 50 28.76 -15.32 1.98
N LEU A 51 28.30 -16.46 1.46
CA LEU A 51 28.79 -17.11 0.24
C LEU A 51 27.77 -16.86 -0.88
N ALA A 52 28.23 -16.25 -1.97
CA ALA A 52 27.62 -16.35 -3.29
C ALA A 52 28.28 -17.51 -4.06
N PRO A 53 27.70 -17.97 -5.18
CA PRO A 53 28.31 -17.54 -6.43
C PRO A 53 27.34 -17.23 -7.58
N ALA A 54 27.92 -16.52 -8.54
CA ALA A 54 27.39 -16.09 -9.82
C ALA A 54 27.47 -17.20 -10.89
N ALA A 55 26.63 -17.09 -11.92
CA ALA A 55 27.01 -17.30 -13.31
C ALA A 55 25.94 -16.72 -14.25
N ALA A 56 26.38 -15.88 -15.18
CA ALA A 56 25.61 -15.33 -16.29
C ALA A 56 25.97 -16.07 -17.58
N VAL A 57 25.01 -16.32 -18.48
CA VAL A 57 25.26 -16.47 -19.92
C VAL A 57 24.05 -15.91 -20.69
N SER A 58 24.39 -15.12 -21.71
CA SER A 58 23.55 -14.39 -22.66
C SER A 58 23.29 -15.23 -23.92
N GLU A 59 22.16 -14.99 -24.60
CA GLU A 59 21.96 -14.81 -26.06
C GLU A 59 20.60 -15.34 -26.56
N SER A 60 20.08 -14.67 -27.60
CA SER A 60 18.74 -14.68 -28.20
C SER A 60 18.92 -14.67 -29.75
N PRO A 61 17.89 -14.69 -30.62
CA PRO A 61 16.76 -15.62 -30.83
C PRO A 61 16.70 -16.17 -32.29
N ALA A 62 15.96 -17.26 -32.57
CA ALA A 62 15.27 -17.50 -33.85
C ALA A 62 14.36 -18.76 -33.87
N GLU A 63 13.10 -18.51 -34.19
CA GLU A 63 12.13 -19.23 -35.06
C GLU A 63 11.92 -20.77 -35.14
N LEU A 64 10.61 -21.07 -35.19
CA LEU A 64 9.85 -22.04 -36.01
C LEU A 64 9.66 -23.51 -35.57
N SER A 65 8.41 -23.76 -35.15
CA SER A 65 7.49 -24.84 -35.56
C SER A 65 7.89 -26.32 -35.41
N LYS A 66 7.12 -27.04 -34.58
CA LYS A 66 6.36 -28.26 -34.96
C LYS A 66 5.58 -28.80 -33.75
N GLU A 67 4.26 -28.84 -33.88
CA GLU A 67 3.38 -29.69 -33.06
C GLU A 67 3.35 -31.12 -33.63
N GLN A 68 3.39 -32.14 -32.75
CA GLN A 68 2.39 -33.22 -32.67
C GLN A 68 2.73 -34.24 -31.56
N PRO A 69 1.75 -35.07 -31.09
CA PRO A 69 1.47 -35.25 -29.66
C PRO A 69 1.95 -36.59 -29.09
N VAL A 70 2.24 -36.61 -27.79
CA VAL A 70 2.50 -37.85 -27.03
C VAL A 70 1.30 -38.21 -26.18
N ARG A 71 0.82 -39.45 -26.38
CA ARG A 71 -0.22 -40.16 -25.62
C ARG A 71 0.23 -40.47 -24.19
N GLY A 72 -0.75 -40.43 -23.27
CA GLY A 72 -0.69 -40.96 -21.90
C GLY A 72 -1.07 -39.84 -20.92
N PHE A 73 -2.16 -39.87 -20.15
CA PHE A 73 -2.73 -40.95 -19.37
C PHE A 73 -4.27 -40.87 -19.44
N GLY A 74 -4.89 -41.99 -19.84
CA GLY A 74 -6.33 -42.13 -19.80
C GLY A 74 -6.86 -42.43 -18.40
N LYS A 75 -8.04 -41.86 -18.13
CA LYS A 75 -9.14 -42.42 -17.33
C LYS A 75 -8.89 -42.64 -15.83
N ARG A 76 -9.09 -41.57 -15.05
CA ARG A 76 -9.66 -41.68 -13.68
C ARG A 76 -10.39 -40.41 -13.23
N LEU A 77 -11.35 -39.95 -14.03
CA LEU A 77 -12.38 -39.00 -13.62
C LEU A 77 -13.69 -39.43 -14.28
N ALA A 78 -14.16 -40.61 -13.89
CA ALA A 78 -15.51 -41.07 -14.20
C ALA A 78 -16.27 -41.14 -12.88
N ALA A 79 -17.45 -40.49 -12.88
CA ALA A 79 -18.45 -40.49 -11.84
C ALA A 79 -18.00 -39.89 -10.49
N VAL A 80 -18.04 -38.56 -10.41
CA VAL A 80 -18.61 -37.98 -9.18
C VAL A 80 -20.09 -38.27 -9.28
N ASP A 81 -20.54 -39.22 -8.48
CA ASP A 81 -21.96 -39.49 -8.31
C ASP A 81 -22.67 -38.16 -8.04
N VAL A 82 -23.66 -37.88 -8.89
CA VAL A 82 -24.70 -36.89 -8.59
C VAL A 82 -25.41 -37.45 -7.38
N GLU A 83 -24.94 -37.08 -6.19
CA GLU A 83 -25.68 -37.31 -4.96
C GLU A 83 -27.10 -36.79 -5.18
N GLN A 84 -28.06 -37.70 -4.98
CA GLN A 84 -29.46 -37.34 -4.75
C GLN A 84 -29.52 -36.14 -3.80
N PRO A 85 -30.49 -35.23 -3.95
CA PRO A 85 -30.56 -34.03 -3.15
C PRO A 85 -30.74 -34.45 -1.69
N ASP A 86 -29.62 -34.56 -0.96
CA ASP A 86 -29.61 -34.39 0.48
C ASP A 86 -30.47 -33.16 0.72
N VAL A 87 -31.44 -33.27 1.63
CA VAL A 87 -32.49 -32.28 1.85
C VAL A 87 -31.83 -31.08 2.53
N ALA A 88 -30.98 -30.39 1.77
CA ALA A 88 -30.24 -29.21 2.12
C ALA A 88 -31.29 -28.28 2.67
N SER A 89 -31.14 -27.90 3.93
CA SER A 89 -32.11 -27.09 4.68
C SER A 89 -32.60 -25.95 3.79
N LEU A 90 -33.79 -26.12 3.21
CA LEU A 90 -34.35 -25.19 2.24
C LEU A 90 -34.93 -24.03 3.02
N VAL A 91 -34.57 -22.81 2.63
CA VAL A 91 -35.09 -21.58 3.21
C VAL A 91 -36.01 -20.87 2.23
N SER A 92 -37.06 -20.25 2.74
CA SER A 92 -38.04 -19.50 1.97
C SER A 92 -37.57 -18.07 1.76
N CYS A 93 -37.32 -17.69 0.51
CA CYS A 93 -36.81 -16.39 0.12
C CYS A 93 -37.85 -15.61 -0.70
N ARG A 94 -38.21 -14.41 -0.25
CA ARG A 94 -38.98 -13.45 -1.03
C ARG A 94 -38.04 -12.50 -1.76
N PHE A 95 -37.99 -12.60 -3.07
CA PHE A 95 -37.33 -11.66 -3.95
C PHE A 95 -38.25 -10.48 -4.26
N ILE A 96 -37.73 -9.27 -4.17
CA ILE A 96 -38.45 -8.03 -4.49
C ILE A 96 -37.57 -7.18 -5.40
N VAL A 97 -38.10 -6.80 -6.55
CA VAL A 97 -37.49 -5.82 -7.45
C VAL A 97 -38.32 -4.54 -7.36
N PRO A 98 -37.87 -3.54 -6.60
CA PRO A 98 -38.63 -2.32 -6.43
C PRO A 98 -38.54 -1.44 -7.69
N HIS A 99 -39.69 -0.95 -8.13
CA HIS A 99 -39.81 0.09 -9.15
C HIS A 99 -39.09 -0.23 -10.47
N HIS A 100 -39.45 -1.37 -11.04
CA HIS A 100 -39.09 -1.70 -12.41
C HIS A 100 -40.33 -1.62 -13.31
N VAL A 101 -40.37 -0.62 -14.19
CA VAL A 101 -41.50 -0.42 -15.12
C VAL A 101 -41.36 -1.40 -16.28
N THR A 102 -42.31 -2.32 -16.42
CA THR A 102 -42.42 -3.21 -17.57
C THR A 102 -43.41 -2.66 -18.59
N LYS A 103 -43.15 -2.89 -19.89
CA LYS A 103 -44.11 -2.56 -20.95
C LYS A 103 -45.21 -3.62 -21.05
N PRO A 104 -46.36 -3.32 -21.68
CA PRO A 104 -47.35 -4.35 -22.00
C PRO A 104 -46.71 -5.54 -22.73
N GLY A 105 -47.01 -6.77 -22.28
CA GLY A 105 -46.43 -8.00 -22.82
C GLY A 105 -45.06 -8.37 -22.25
N GLN A 106 -44.44 -7.51 -21.44
CA GLN A 106 -43.18 -7.80 -20.74
C GLN A 106 -43.44 -8.25 -19.31
N GLN A 107 -42.67 -9.24 -18.85
CA GLN A 107 -42.70 -9.75 -17.49
C GLN A 107 -41.28 -10.05 -16.99
N LEU A 108 -41.03 -9.77 -15.71
CA LEU A 108 -39.75 -10.02 -15.07
C LEU A 108 -39.71 -11.44 -14.49
N PHE A 109 -38.56 -12.09 -14.62
CA PHE A 109 -38.28 -13.43 -14.16
C PHE A 109 -36.97 -13.47 -13.37
N LEU A 110 -36.85 -14.47 -12.51
CA LEU A 110 -35.65 -14.78 -11.74
C LEU A 110 -35.07 -16.10 -12.26
N SER A 111 -33.84 -16.06 -12.78
CA SER A 111 -33.10 -17.23 -13.24
C SER A 111 -31.81 -17.38 -12.44
N GLY A 112 -31.34 -18.61 -12.22
CA GLY A 112 -30.19 -18.83 -11.35
C GLY A 112 -29.64 -20.25 -11.39
N SER A 113 -28.52 -20.44 -10.69
CA SER A 113 -27.77 -21.71 -10.61
C SER A 113 -28.50 -22.87 -9.91
N SER A 114 -29.55 -22.60 -9.14
CA SER A 114 -30.30 -23.62 -8.41
C SER A 114 -31.41 -24.22 -9.30
N PRO A 115 -31.77 -25.52 -9.12
CA PRO A 115 -32.96 -26.12 -9.74
C PRO A 115 -34.24 -25.30 -9.52
N ALA A 116 -34.39 -24.70 -8.33
CA ALA A 116 -35.55 -23.86 -7.99
C ALA A 116 -35.56 -22.50 -8.73
N LEU A 117 -34.44 -22.13 -9.36
CA LEU A 117 -34.27 -20.93 -10.19
C LEU A 117 -34.08 -21.28 -11.67
N GLY A 118 -34.31 -22.53 -12.07
CA GLY A 118 -34.29 -22.96 -13.47
C GLY A 118 -32.91 -23.25 -14.04
N GLU A 119 -31.83 -23.30 -13.25
CA GLU A 119 -30.47 -23.68 -13.70
C GLU A 119 -29.98 -22.86 -14.91
N TRP A 120 -30.20 -21.55 -14.87
CA TRP A 120 -29.90 -20.61 -15.96
C TRP A 120 -30.66 -20.82 -17.27
N ASP A 121 -31.67 -21.70 -17.31
CA ASP A 121 -32.58 -21.83 -18.44
C ASP A 121 -33.70 -20.77 -18.33
N PRO A 122 -33.80 -19.81 -19.27
CA PRO A 122 -34.86 -18.80 -19.26
C PRO A 122 -36.26 -19.40 -19.33
N ALA A 123 -36.44 -20.56 -19.98
CA ALA A 123 -37.75 -21.23 -20.06
C ALA A 123 -38.19 -21.83 -18.72
N ARG A 124 -37.23 -22.08 -17.81
CA ARG A 124 -37.46 -22.58 -16.44
C ARG A 124 -37.30 -21.50 -15.37
N ALA A 125 -37.09 -20.24 -15.78
CA ALA A 125 -36.95 -19.13 -14.85
C ALA A 125 -38.27 -18.89 -14.08
N VAL A 126 -38.16 -18.40 -12.85
CA VAL A 126 -39.31 -18.16 -11.97
C VAL A 126 -39.98 -16.84 -12.34
N PRO A 127 -41.27 -16.81 -12.72
CA PRO A 127 -41.98 -15.57 -12.97
C PRO A 127 -42.08 -14.73 -11.70
N MET A 128 -41.85 -13.43 -11.83
CA MET A 128 -42.16 -12.46 -10.79
C MET A 128 -43.56 -11.88 -11.03
N GLU A 129 -44.32 -11.75 -9.95
CA GLU A 129 -45.64 -11.13 -9.95
C GLU A 129 -45.50 -9.61 -9.85
N TRP A 130 -46.14 -8.89 -10.78
CA TRP A 130 -46.23 -7.44 -10.72
C TRP A 130 -47.21 -7.00 -9.63
N GLN A 131 -46.81 -6.02 -8.84
CA GLN A 131 -47.59 -5.38 -7.79
C GLN A 131 -47.62 -3.87 -8.00
N GLU A 132 -48.58 -3.21 -7.34
CA GLU A 132 -48.73 -1.76 -7.37
C GLU A 132 -47.41 -1.03 -7.03
N GLY A 133 -47.18 0.10 -7.70
CA GLY A 133 -45.91 0.84 -7.59
C GLY A 133 -44.76 0.25 -8.39
N HIS A 134 -45.05 -0.63 -9.37
CA HIS A 134 -44.06 -1.30 -10.22
C HIS A 134 -43.08 -2.18 -9.43
N ASN A 135 -43.57 -2.81 -8.37
CA ASN A 135 -42.81 -3.79 -7.61
C ASN A 135 -43.00 -5.17 -8.23
N HIS A 136 -41.94 -5.96 -8.38
CA HIS A 136 -42.04 -7.34 -8.83
C HIS A 136 -41.61 -8.27 -7.72
N VAL A 137 -42.41 -9.31 -7.44
CA VAL A 137 -42.20 -10.20 -6.29
C VAL A 137 -42.20 -11.66 -6.72
N ALA A 138 -41.26 -12.45 -6.19
CA ALA A 138 -41.28 -13.90 -6.31
C ALA A 138 -40.91 -14.53 -4.96
N VAL A 139 -41.52 -15.67 -4.63
CA VAL A 139 -41.16 -16.45 -3.44
C VAL A 139 -40.60 -17.78 -3.90
N VAL A 140 -39.37 -18.10 -3.51
CA VAL A 140 -38.63 -19.28 -3.94
C VAL A 140 -37.99 -19.96 -2.73
N ARG A 141 -37.97 -21.29 -2.72
CA ARG A 141 -37.22 -22.07 -1.73
C ARG A 141 -35.83 -22.36 -2.24
N LEU A 142 -34.80 -21.92 -1.52
CA LEU A 142 -33.40 -22.05 -1.93
C LEU A 142 -32.61 -22.88 -0.92
N PRO A 143 -31.58 -23.61 -1.37
CA PRO A 143 -30.71 -24.34 -0.46
C PRO A 143 -29.93 -23.35 0.42
N ALA A 144 -29.93 -23.58 1.74
CA ALA A 144 -29.00 -22.89 2.64
C ALA A 144 -27.62 -23.58 2.66
N SER A 145 -26.65 -22.86 3.22
CA SER A 145 -25.24 -23.27 3.37
C SER A 145 -24.54 -23.59 2.04
N ARG A 146 -25.10 -23.14 0.92
CA ARG A 146 -24.53 -23.28 -0.42
C ARG A 146 -24.63 -21.94 -1.14
N LEU A 147 -23.65 -21.68 -2.00
CA LEU A 147 -23.69 -20.51 -2.86
C LEU A 147 -24.77 -20.71 -3.93
N VAL A 148 -25.75 -19.80 -3.96
CA VAL A 148 -26.77 -19.73 -5.01
C VAL A 148 -26.58 -18.44 -5.78
N GLN A 149 -26.39 -18.57 -7.09
CA GLN A 149 -26.32 -17.44 -8.00
C GLN A 149 -27.68 -17.15 -8.63
N ALA A 150 -28.05 -15.88 -8.77
CA ALA A 150 -29.30 -15.44 -9.40
C ALA A 150 -29.14 -14.19 -10.27
N LYS A 151 -29.97 -14.05 -11.30
CA LYS A 151 -30.09 -12.88 -12.17
C LYS A 151 -31.55 -12.59 -12.53
N LEU A 152 -31.82 -11.34 -12.86
CA LEU A 152 -33.09 -10.92 -13.41
C LEU A 152 -33.11 -11.09 -14.94
N VAL A 153 -34.23 -11.58 -15.47
CA VAL A 153 -34.47 -11.74 -16.90
C VAL A 153 -35.81 -11.10 -17.23
N LEU A 154 -35.85 -10.20 -18.21
CA LEU A 154 -37.09 -9.66 -18.74
C LEU A 154 -37.48 -10.45 -19.98
N MET A 155 -38.68 -11.03 -19.94
CA MET A 155 -39.24 -11.77 -21.07
C MET A 155 -40.35 -10.99 -21.74
N GLU A 156 -40.46 -11.13 -23.06
CA GLU A 156 -41.53 -10.60 -23.89
C GLU A 156 -41.99 -11.72 -24.82
N ASN A 157 -43.29 -12.05 -24.79
CA ASN A 157 -43.86 -13.15 -25.60
C ASN A 157 -43.09 -14.49 -25.45
N GLY A 158 -42.66 -14.81 -24.22
CA GLY A 158 -41.93 -16.03 -23.91
C GLY A 158 -40.46 -16.06 -24.35
N ARG A 159 -39.90 -14.95 -24.83
CA ARG A 159 -38.49 -14.83 -25.22
C ARG A 159 -37.76 -13.83 -24.32
N PRO A 160 -36.51 -14.10 -23.91
CA PRO A 160 -35.72 -13.14 -23.15
C PRO A 160 -35.36 -11.94 -24.04
N VAL A 161 -35.79 -10.74 -23.64
CA VAL A 161 -35.47 -9.47 -24.31
C VAL A 161 -34.37 -8.72 -23.56
N TYR A 162 -34.26 -8.93 -22.26
CA TYR A 162 -33.17 -8.41 -21.45
C TYR A 162 -32.74 -9.46 -20.42
N THR A 163 -31.44 -9.62 -20.26
CA THR A 163 -30.83 -10.38 -19.17
C THR A 163 -29.93 -9.44 -18.41
N GLU A 164 -30.00 -9.47 -17.08
CA GLU A 164 -29.19 -8.64 -16.22
C GLU A 164 -27.69 -8.76 -16.56
N GLU A 165 -27.11 -7.62 -16.95
CA GLU A 165 -25.70 -7.47 -17.30
C GLU A 165 -24.82 -7.54 -16.05
N GLY A 166 -23.57 -7.99 -16.23
CA GLY A 166 -22.58 -8.12 -15.16
C GLY A 166 -22.61 -9.48 -14.44
N ASN A 167 -21.96 -9.54 -13.27
CA ASN A 167 -21.86 -10.75 -12.45
C ASN A 167 -23.23 -11.11 -11.85
N ALA A 168 -23.49 -12.41 -11.70
CA ALA A 168 -24.67 -12.88 -10.99
C ALA A 168 -24.67 -12.43 -9.52
N ARG A 169 -25.85 -12.41 -8.90
CA ARG A 169 -26.02 -12.15 -7.47
C ARG A 169 -25.62 -13.40 -6.70
N ASP A 170 -24.56 -13.31 -5.92
CA ASP A 170 -24.09 -14.39 -5.05
C ASP A 170 -24.87 -14.38 -3.73
N LEU A 171 -25.65 -15.43 -3.49
CA LEU A 171 -26.49 -15.59 -2.30
C LEU A 171 -25.92 -16.72 -1.44
N MET A 172 -25.44 -16.39 -0.25
CA MET A 172 -25.06 -17.35 0.79
C MET A 172 -26.10 -17.29 1.91
N LEU A 173 -27.00 -18.26 1.95
CA LEU A 173 -28.12 -18.30 2.88
C LEU A 173 -27.80 -19.24 4.05
N LEU A 174 -28.34 -18.95 5.24
CA LEU A 174 -28.14 -19.78 6.44
C LEU A 174 -29.41 -20.56 6.76
N PRO A 175 -29.32 -21.76 7.34
CA PRO A 175 -30.49 -22.57 7.68
C PRO A 175 -31.44 -21.86 8.66
N SER A 176 -32.74 -22.05 8.47
CA SER A 176 -33.77 -21.72 9.47
C SER A 176 -33.58 -22.64 10.68
N GLY A 177 -33.36 -22.08 11.87
CA GLY A 177 -33.16 -22.88 13.10
C GLY A 177 -31.83 -22.67 13.81
N VAL A 178 -30.83 -22.07 13.17
CA VAL A 178 -29.69 -21.50 13.91
C VAL A 178 -30.12 -20.14 14.44
N SER A 179 -30.89 -20.15 15.54
CA SER A 179 -30.72 -19.11 16.54
C SER A 179 -29.24 -19.14 16.88
N GLN A 180 -28.51 -18.07 16.57
CA GLN A 180 -27.20 -17.88 17.14
C GLN A 180 -27.41 -17.65 18.64
N GLN A 181 -27.64 -18.72 19.41
CA GLN A 181 -27.16 -18.77 20.77
C GLN A 181 -25.68 -19.11 20.65
N PRO A 182 -24.75 -18.16 20.82
CA PRO A 182 -23.34 -18.49 20.93
C PRO A 182 -23.16 -19.14 22.31
N GLY A 183 -23.24 -20.46 22.37
CA GLY A 183 -23.04 -21.19 23.64
C GLY A 183 -23.81 -22.49 23.85
N ALA A 184 -24.59 -22.98 22.88
CA ALA A 184 -25.15 -24.33 23.00
C ALA A 184 -24.01 -25.36 22.94
N SER A 185 -23.55 -25.76 24.12
CA SER A 185 -22.61 -26.86 24.30
C SER A 185 -23.20 -28.10 23.64
N LEU A 186 -22.47 -28.64 22.68
CA LEU A 186 -22.61 -30.01 22.18
C LEU A 186 -22.34 -30.96 23.36
N ASN A 187 -23.36 -31.23 24.19
CA ASN A 187 -23.40 -32.34 25.15
C ASN A 187 -24.81 -32.43 25.76
N SER A 188 -25.72 -33.10 25.05
CA SER A 188 -26.74 -33.95 25.67
C SER A 188 -27.24 -34.92 24.61
N MET A 189 -26.69 -36.13 24.63
CA MET A 189 -27.35 -37.29 24.04
C MET A 189 -28.38 -37.76 25.06
N ASP A 190 -29.62 -37.33 24.89
CA ASP A 190 -30.77 -38.06 25.41
C ASP A 190 -31.58 -38.54 24.19
N GLU A 191 -31.36 -39.81 23.84
CA GLU A 191 -32.31 -40.60 23.07
C GLU A 191 -33.55 -40.78 23.93
N ASP A 192 -34.68 -40.21 23.51
CA ASP A 192 -35.99 -40.89 23.43
C ASP A 192 -37.07 -39.83 23.18
N SER A 193 -37.45 -39.60 21.92
CA SER A 193 -38.62 -38.81 21.57
C SER A 193 -39.12 -39.20 20.19
N THR A 194 -40.20 -39.98 20.20
CA THR A 194 -41.03 -40.37 19.06
C THR A 194 -41.38 -39.20 18.13
N PRO A 195 -41.34 -39.39 16.80
CA PRO A 195 -41.68 -38.34 15.84
C PRO A 195 -43.19 -38.05 15.83
N PRO A 196 -43.63 -36.78 15.87
CA PRO A 196 -45.04 -36.44 15.74
C PRO A 196 -45.53 -36.67 14.29
N PRO A 197 -46.82 -37.00 14.10
CA PRO A 197 -47.37 -37.33 12.79
C PRO A 197 -47.39 -36.13 11.85
N ALA A 198 -46.85 -36.33 10.65
CA ALA A 198 -46.86 -35.38 9.55
C ALA A 198 -48.30 -35.08 9.11
N THR A 199 -48.77 -33.86 9.37
CA THR A 199 -49.99 -33.32 8.76
C THR A 199 -49.56 -32.24 7.75
N PRO A 200 -49.76 -32.43 6.43
CA PRO A 200 -49.40 -31.43 5.43
C PRO A 200 -50.58 -30.48 5.24
N ALA A 201 -50.75 -29.54 6.16
CA ALA A 201 -51.58 -28.36 5.91
C ALA A 201 -50.63 -27.20 5.59
N ALA A 202 -50.70 -26.69 4.36
CA ALA A 202 -49.98 -25.53 3.88
C ALA A 202 -50.40 -24.27 4.67
N ALA A 203 -49.83 -24.10 5.87
CA ALA A 203 -49.76 -22.81 6.52
C ALA A 203 -48.93 -21.88 5.62
N ALA A 204 -49.40 -20.65 5.41
CA ALA A 204 -48.65 -19.62 4.68
C ALA A 204 -47.21 -19.57 5.22
N GLY A 205 -46.28 -20.11 4.43
CA GLY A 205 -44.95 -20.47 4.90
C GLY A 205 -44.23 -19.26 5.48
N GLN A 206 -43.73 -19.40 6.70
CA GLN A 206 -42.86 -18.41 7.33
C GLN A 206 -41.72 -18.07 6.35
N LEU A 207 -41.55 -16.77 6.07
CA LEU A 207 -40.45 -16.30 5.23
C LEU A 207 -39.19 -16.21 6.07
N ASP A 208 -38.09 -16.75 5.56
CA ASP A 208 -36.79 -16.72 6.23
C ASP A 208 -35.94 -15.54 5.74
N TYR A 209 -36.10 -15.16 4.48
CA TYR A 209 -35.33 -14.09 3.86
C TYR A 209 -36.19 -13.19 2.99
N GLN A 210 -35.86 -11.90 3.01
CA GLN A 210 -36.27 -10.94 2.01
C GLN A 210 -35.05 -10.41 1.26
N ILE A 211 -35.05 -10.59 -0.05
CA ILE A 211 -33.96 -10.26 -0.95
C ILE A 211 -34.44 -9.15 -1.88
N MET A 212 -33.84 -7.97 -1.76
CA MET A 212 -34.15 -6.84 -2.61
C MET A 212 -33.12 -6.73 -3.73
N CYS A 213 -33.60 -6.85 -4.96
CA CYS A 213 -32.79 -6.84 -6.18
C CYS A 213 -33.00 -5.54 -6.94
N HIS A 214 -31.91 -4.84 -7.27
CA HIS A 214 -31.98 -3.62 -8.08
C HIS A 214 -31.57 -3.91 -9.52
N VAL A 215 -32.48 -3.73 -10.48
CA VAL A 215 -32.19 -4.00 -11.90
C VAL A 215 -30.96 -3.21 -12.36
N GLY A 216 -30.02 -3.92 -12.98
CA GLY A 216 -28.78 -3.35 -13.52
C GLY A 216 -27.69 -3.10 -12.48
N ASN A 217 -27.92 -3.44 -11.21
CA ASN A 217 -26.90 -3.39 -10.16
C ASN A 217 -26.99 -4.62 -9.25
N THR A 218 -26.20 -5.65 -9.58
CA THR A 218 -26.16 -6.91 -8.84
C THR A 218 -25.45 -6.78 -7.50
N GLU A 219 -24.49 -5.88 -7.38
CA GLU A 219 -23.79 -5.58 -6.13
C GLU A 219 -24.67 -4.83 -5.11
N ALA A 220 -25.75 -4.17 -5.56
CA ALA A 220 -26.70 -3.50 -4.68
C ALA A 220 -27.70 -4.43 -3.99
N THR A 221 -27.60 -5.75 -4.19
CA THR A 221 -28.52 -6.73 -3.56
C THR A 221 -28.53 -6.58 -2.05
N GLN A 222 -29.73 -6.46 -1.47
CA GLN A 222 -29.87 -6.46 -0.02
C GLN A 222 -30.57 -7.74 0.44
N ILE A 223 -29.89 -8.48 1.30
CA ILE A 223 -30.41 -9.71 1.89
C ILE A 223 -30.73 -9.42 3.35
N LEU A 224 -31.97 -9.66 3.74
CA LEU A 224 -32.45 -9.50 5.11
C LEU A 224 -33.00 -10.82 5.60
N ARG A 225 -32.48 -11.30 6.72
CA ARG A 225 -33.06 -12.43 7.44
C ARG A 225 -34.31 -11.96 8.18
N LEU A 226 -35.35 -12.77 8.17
CA LEU A 226 -36.64 -12.49 8.78
C LEU A 226 -36.92 -13.44 9.95
N PRO A 227 -37.66 -12.98 10.98
CA PRO A 227 -38.00 -11.57 11.21
C PRO A 227 -36.76 -10.74 11.58
N VAL A 228 -36.82 -9.42 11.37
CA VAL A 228 -35.74 -8.54 11.82
C VAL A 228 -35.86 -8.38 13.33
N VAL A 229 -34.91 -8.94 14.06
CA VAL A 229 -34.86 -8.85 15.51
C VAL A 229 -34.24 -7.51 15.91
N LEU A 230 -34.97 -6.70 16.68
CA LEU A 230 -34.52 -5.43 17.23
C LEU A 230 -34.50 -5.48 18.76
N PRO A 231 -33.69 -4.67 19.43
CA PRO A 231 -33.74 -4.53 20.88
C PRO A 231 -35.14 -4.15 21.36
N ALA A 232 -35.44 -4.47 22.62
CA ALA A 232 -36.65 -4.04 23.29
C ALA A 232 -36.81 -2.51 23.15
N LYS A 233 -38.02 -2.11 22.77
CA LYS A 233 -38.38 -0.71 22.56
C LYS A 233 -39.40 -0.27 23.60
N ASP A 234 -39.26 0.95 24.10
CA ASP A 234 -40.25 1.54 25.00
C ASP A 234 -41.61 1.58 24.27
N PRO A 235 -42.68 0.99 24.84
CA PRO A 235 -43.99 0.97 24.20
C PRO A 235 -44.59 2.37 23.97
N SER A 236 -44.10 3.40 24.67
CA SER A 236 -44.48 4.80 24.45
C SER A 236 -43.78 5.43 23.24
N ASP A 237 -42.63 4.90 22.82
CA ASP A 237 -41.91 5.38 21.65
C ASP A 237 -42.57 4.84 20.37
N ARG A 238 -43.36 5.69 19.73
CA ARG A 238 -44.06 5.36 18.48
C ARG A 238 -43.21 5.51 17.23
N ARG A 239 -41.92 5.83 17.35
CA ARG A 239 -41.05 5.93 16.18
C ARG A 239 -40.87 4.56 15.53
N VAL A 240 -40.72 4.53 14.23
CA VAL A 240 -40.54 3.32 13.45
C VAL A 240 -39.13 3.30 12.90
N LEU A 241 -38.48 2.13 12.93
CA LEU A 241 -37.18 1.97 12.32
C LEU A 241 -37.31 2.05 10.80
N CYS A 242 -36.59 2.98 10.20
CA CYS A 242 -36.53 3.18 8.77
C CYS A 242 -35.11 2.95 8.27
N LYS A 243 -34.97 2.37 7.07
CA LYS A 243 -33.70 2.23 6.36
C LYS A 243 -33.79 2.96 5.04
N PHE A 244 -32.93 3.95 4.82
CA PHE A 244 -32.75 4.56 3.52
C PHE A 244 -31.76 3.74 2.70
N VAL A 245 -32.12 3.52 1.44
CA VAL A 245 -31.29 2.91 0.40
C VAL A 245 -31.25 3.87 -0.76
N VAL A 246 -30.13 4.56 -0.95
CA VAL A 246 -30.02 5.63 -1.93
C VAL A 246 -29.06 5.22 -3.05
N MET A 247 -29.57 5.23 -4.28
CA MET A 247 -28.81 5.01 -5.51
C MET A 247 -28.55 6.35 -6.18
N LEU A 248 -27.27 6.71 -6.34
CA LEU A 248 -26.84 7.94 -6.99
C LEU A 248 -26.46 7.68 -8.45
N ASP A 249 -27.41 7.15 -9.22
CA ASP A 249 -27.18 6.73 -10.61
C ASP A 249 -26.63 7.89 -11.44
N GLY A 250 -25.46 7.69 -12.05
CA GLY A 250 -24.81 8.68 -12.92
C GLY A 250 -24.15 9.87 -12.20
N ILE A 251 -24.13 9.90 -10.86
CA ILE A 251 -23.51 10.99 -10.10
C ILE A 251 -22.11 10.58 -9.62
N LYS A 252 -21.10 11.37 -10.01
CA LYS A 252 -19.75 11.29 -9.47
C LYS A 252 -19.62 12.29 -8.32
N LEU A 253 -19.36 11.80 -7.12
CA LEU A 253 -19.09 12.65 -5.96
C LEU A 253 -17.65 13.16 -6.02
N GLU A 254 -17.47 14.44 -5.73
CA GLU A 254 -16.14 15.02 -5.49
C GLU A 254 -15.52 14.42 -4.21
N PRO A 255 -14.18 14.47 -4.06
CA PRO A 255 -13.53 14.09 -2.81
C PRO A 255 -14.18 14.77 -1.61
N ARG A 256 -14.48 13.99 -0.57
CA ARG A 256 -15.10 14.43 0.70
C ARG A 256 -16.57 14.86 0.60
N GLN A 257 -17.21 14.82 -0.57
CA GLN A 257 -18.66 14.94 -0.64
C GLN A 257 -19.35 13.67 -0.13
N TYR A 258 -20.54 13.82 0.43
CA TYR A 258 -21.35 12.71 0.92
C TYR A 258 -22.85 13.02 0.80
N PRO A 259 -23.69 12.01 0.50
CA PRO A 259 -25.13 12.18 0.47
C PRO A 259 -25.73 12.13 1.87
N VAL A 260 -26.76 12.96 2.05
CA VAL A 260 -27.54 13.15 3.26
C VAL A 260 -29.02 13.06 2.87
N VAL A 261 -29.85 12.46 3.71
CA VAL A 261 -31.32 12.57 3.56
C VAL A 261 -31.82 13.62 4.53
N VAL A 262 -32.43 14.67 3.98
CA VAL A 262 -33.09 15.72 4.76
C VAL A 262 -34.59 15.63 4.59
N GLY A 263 -35.34 16.15 5.54
CA GLY A 263 -36.79 16.16 5.44
C GLY A 263 -37.47 17.08 6.42
N SER A 264 -38.78 17.09 6.35
CA SER A 264 -39.67 17.89 7.19
C SER A 264 -39.65 17.52 8.67
N ALA A 265 -39.25 16.28 9.01
CA ALA A 265 -39.14 15.83 10.40
C ALA A 265 -37.85 16.36 11.06
N PRO A 266 -37.88 16.67 12.38
CA PRO A 266 -36.68 17.08 13.13
C PRO A 266 -35.54 16.07 13.08
N GLU A 267 -35.86 14.77 13.11
CA GLU A 267 -34.89 13.66 13.00
C GLU A 267 -34.19 13.61 11.63
N MET A 268 -34.74 14.32 10.65
CA MET A 268 -34.19 14.51 9.30
C MET A 268 -33.63 15.93 9.10
N GLY A 269 -33.39 16.66 10.19
CA GLY A 269 -32.78 17.99 10.18
C GLY A 269 -33.73 19.14 9.82
N ALA A 270 -35.04 18.90 9.67
CA ALA A 270 -36.02 19.93 9.30
C ALA A 270 -35.58 20.79 8.09
N TRP A 271 -35.15 20.12 7.02
CA TRP A 271 -34.57 20.70 5.79
C TRP A 271 -33.19 21.38 5.92
N ASN A 272 -32.52 21.27 7.07
CA ASN A 272 -31.12 21.66 7.21
C ASN A 272 -30.19 20.51 6.78
N ALA A 273 -29.41 20.73 5.73
CA ALA A 273 -28.47 19.74 5.18
C ALA A 273 -27.35 19.33 6.15
N GLY A 274 -26.88 20.25 7.00
CA GLY A 274 -25.84 19.95 7.99
C GLY A 274 -26.33 19.02 9.11
N GLU A 275 -27.63 19.05 9.39
CA GLU A 275 -28.30 18.25 10.43
C GLU A 275 -29.03 17.03 9.87
N GLY A 276 -28.95 16.80 8.55
CA GLY A 276 -29.65 15.69 7.91
C GLY A 276 -29.02 14.34 8.20
N ILE A 277 -29.70 13.28 7.78
CA ILE A 277 -29.27 11.90 7.99
C ILE A 277 -28.10 11.57 7.04
N LYS A 278 -26.88 11.62 7.55
CA LYS A 278 -25.67 11.24 6.80
C LYS A 278 -25.68 9.76 6.42
N LEU A 279 -25.57 9.49 5.13
CA LEU A 279 -25.56 8.13 4.60
C LEU A 279 -24.14 7.55 4.55
N MET A 280 -24.07 6.22 4.58
CA MET A 280 -22.81 5.47 4.50
C MET A 280 -22.75 4.70 3.19
N ARG A 281 -21.65 4.86 2.45
CA ARG A 281 -21.38 4.12 1.21
C ARG A 281 -21.31 2.63 1.51
N GLN A 282 -21.99 1.84 0.69
CA GLN A 282 -21.93 0.38 0.71
C GLN A 282 -21.11 -0.13 -0.49
N VAL A 283 -20.72 -1.41 -0.43
CA VAL A 283 -20.25 -2.15 -1.60
C VAL A 283 -21.36 -2.13 -2.65
N GLY A 284 -21.05 -2.01 -3.95
CA GLY A 284 -22.08 -1.85 -5.00
C GLY A 284 -22.55 -0.44 -5.29
N GLY A 285 -21.90 0.58 -4.70
CA GLY A 285 -22.07 1.98 -5.12
C GLY A 285 -23.36 2.67 -4.64
N TYR A 286 -24.15 2.01 -3.79
CA TYR A 286 -25.30 2.60 -3.13
C TYR A 286 -24.97 3.08 -1.72
N TRP A 287 -25.89 3.83 -1.11
CA TRP A 287 -25.71 4.46 0.20
C TRP A 287 -26.82 4.06 1.13
N THR A 288 -26.53 3.80 2.41
CA THR A 288 -27.57 3.45 3.38
C THR A 288 -27.40 4.10 4.74
N ARG A 289 -28.52 4.24 5.44
CA ARG A 289 -28.56 4.60 6.85
C ARG A 289 -29.87 4.10 7.48
N ARG A 290 -29.79 3.66 8.73
CA ARG A 290 -30.97 3.39 9.56
C ARG A 290 -31.23 4.59 10.48
N VAL A 291 -32.49 4.92 10.67
CA VAL A 291 -32.96 6.00 11.55
C VAL A 291 -34.33 5.64 12.09
N GLU A 292 -34.68 6.15 13.27
CA GLU A 292 -36.05 6.04 13.78
C GLU A 292 -36.81 7.32 13.41
N LEU A 293 -37.97 7.17 12.76
CA LEU A 293 -38.79 8.30 12.33
C LEU A 293 -40.18 8.22 12.94
N PRO A 294 -40.86 9.36 13.19
CA PRO A 294 -42.24 9.39 13.68
C PRO A 294 -43.23 9.05 12.55
N LEU A 295 -43.11 7.85 11.98
CA LEU A 295 -43.95 7.32 10.89
C LEU A 295 -44.92 6.28 11.45
N TYR A 296 -45.97 6.73 12.12
CA TYR A 296 -47.03 5.86 12.65
C TYR A 296 -48.37 6.17 11.97
N GLU A 297 -49.33 5.26 12.08
CA GLU A 297 -50.65 5.45 11.48
C GLU A 297 -51.28 6.76 12.01
N GLY A 298 -51.53 7.72 11.11
CA GLY A 298 -52.05 9.04 11.44
C GLY A 298 -51.02 10.14 11.73
N SER A 299 -49.71 9.88 11.70
CA SER A 299 -48.67 10.92 11.89
C SER A 299 -48.58 11.94 10.75
N GLY A 300 -49.26 11.67 9.63
CA GLY A 300 -49.06 12.38 8.37
C GLY A 300 -47.81 11.90 7.63
N ASP A 301 -47.69 12.31 6.37
CA ASP A 301 -46.53 11.97 5.55
C ASP A 301 -45.32 12.84 5.88
N ILE A 302 -44.14 12.23 5.92
CA ILE A 302 -42.88 12.97 6.04
C ILE A 302 -42.36 13.27 4.64
N GLN A 303 -42.15 14.55 4.34
CA GLN A 303 -41.47 14.95 3.11
C GLN A 303 -39.95 14.87 3.25
N ALA A 304 -39.25 14.41 2.22
CA ALA A 304 -37.79 14.26 2.22
C ALA A 304 -37.14 14.56 0.85
N LYS A 305 -35.83 14.83 0.86
CA LYS A 305 -34.95 14.88 -0.32
C LYS A 305 -33.57 14.31 0.00
N VAL A 306 -32.89 13.82 -1.04
CA VAL A 306 -31.46 13.52 -0.95
C VAL A 306 -30.67 14.80 -1.27
N VAL A 307 -29.61 15.07 -0.52
CA VAL A 307 -28.73 16.23 -0.71
C VAL A 307 -27.29 15.76 -0.69
N ILE A 308 -26.51 16.15 -1.69
CA ILE A 308 -25.06 15.96 -1.69
C ILE A 308 -24.47 17.13 -0.91
N CYS A 309 -23.75 16.84 0.17
CA CYS A 309 -23.11 17.81 1.02
C CYS A 309 -21.60 17.84 0.81
N ASN A 310 -20.99 19.00 0.99
CA ASN A 310 -19.55 19.17 1.06
C ASN A 310 -19.00 18.67 2.41
N ALA A 311 -17.68 18.66 2.54
CA ALA A 311 -17.00 18.18 3.75
C ALA A 311 -17.41 18.91 5.04
N ASP A 312 -17.82 20.18 4.92
CA ASP A 312 -18.25 21.06 6.01
C ASP A 312 -19.75 20.92 6.36
N GLY A 313 -20.49 20.07 5.65
CA GLY A 313 -21.94 19.89 5.84
C GLY A 313 -22.82 20.86 5.07
N THR A 314 -22.23 21.79 4.29
CA THR A 314 -23.03 22.66 3.40
C THR A 314 -23.60 21.86 2.23
N ALA A 315 -24.82 22.20 1.82
CA ALA A 315 -25.45 21.57 0.66
C ALA A 315 -24.71 21.98 -0.63
N ALA A 316 -24.11 21.01 -1.31
CA ALA A 316 -23.50 21.21 -2.62
C ALA A 316 -24.55 21.13 -3.72
N VAL A 317 -25.36 20.07 -3.70
CA VAL A 317 -26.39 19.82 -4.71
C VAL A 317 -27.61 19.17 -4.06
N TRP A 318 -28.77 19.76 -4.28
CA TRP A 318 -30.05 19.16 -3.90
C TRP A 318 -30.53 18.20 -4.97
N GLU A 319 -31.20 17.12 -4.56
CA GLU A 319 -31.87 16.22 -5.48
C GLU A 319 -32.78 17.02 -6.44
N PRO A 320 -32.58 16.84 -7.76
CA PRO A 320 -33.35 17.56 -8.75
C PRO A 320 -34.79 17.07 -8.77
N GLY A 321 -35.69 17.92 -9.27
CA GLY A 321 -37.13 17.69 -9.30
C GLY A 321 -37.89 18.71 -8.46
N THR A 322 -39.12 18.99 -8.90
CA THR A 322 -40.01 19.99 -8.27
C THR A 322 -40.76 19.44 -7.06
N THR A 323 -40.82 18.12 -6.92
CA THR A 323 -41.51 17.45 -5.82
C THR A 323 -40.52 16.93 -4.77
N ASN A 324 -41.01 16.81 -3.54
CA ASN A 324 -40.31 16.11 -2.46
C ASN A 324 -40.73 14.64 -2.46
N ARG A 325 -39.88 13.78 -1.93
CA ARG A 325 -40.24 12.40 -1.58
C ARG A 325 -41.27 12.45 -0.48
N VAL A 326 -42.29 11.60 -0.57
CA VAL A 326 -43.33 11.45 0.45
C VAL A 326 -43.11 10.09 1.09
N LEU A 327 -42.73 10.09 2.37
CA LEU A 327 -42.49 8.89 3.16
C LEU A 327 -43.76 8.58 3.94
N THR A 328 -44.41 7.47 3.59
CA THR A 328 -45.66 7.04 4.20
C THR A 328 -45.42 5.73 4.95
N ALA A 329 -45.98 5.62 6.15
CA ALA A 329 -45.96 4.38 6.89
C ALA A 329 -46.80 3.32 6.16
N CYS A 330 -46.19 2.19 5.77
CA CYS A 330 -46.97 1.00 5.44
C CYS A 330 -47.87 0.64 6.62
N ARG A 331 -49.11 0.29 6.32
CA ARG A 331 -50.02 -0.33 7.28
C ARG A 331 -49.48 -1.73 7.62
N ALA A 332 -48.87 -1.88 8.78
CA ALA A 332 -48.52 -3.20 9.30
C ALA A 332 -49.81 -3.95 9.68
N ALA A 333 -49.77 -5.28 9.66
CA ALA A 333 -50.84 -6.07 10.24
C ALA A 333 -51.03 -5.65 11.71
N ALA A 334 -52.28 -5.56 12.18
CA ALA A 334 -52.60 -5.10 13.51
C ALA A 334 -51.77 -5.85 14.56
N GLY A 335 -50.93 -5.13 15.31
CA GLY A 335 -50.06 -5.69 16.35
C GLY A 335 -48.65 -6.12 15.91
N SER A 336 -48.28 -6.00 14.63
CA SER A 336 -46.91 -6.27 14.16
C SER A 336 -46.10 -4.99 14.01
N ALA A 337 -44.91 -4.94 14.62
CA ALA A 337 -43.92 -3.93 14.28
C ALA A 337 -43.34 -4.23 12.89
N ALA A 338 -42.98 -3.18 12.14
CA ALA A 338 -42.34 -3.31 10.83
C ALA A 338 -41.22 -2.29 10.69
N MET A 339 -40.17 -2.66 9.96
CA MET A 339 -39.13 -1.76 9.49
C MET A 339 -39.45 -1.34 8.05
N HIS A 340 -39.40 -0.04 7.78
CA HIS A 340 -39.66 0.52 6.44
C HIS A 340 -38.35 0.76 5.72
N ILE A 341 -38.20 0.22 4.52
CA ILE A 341 -37.03 0.43 3.68
C ILE A 341 -37.43 1.34 2.53
N PHE A 342 -36.93 2.58 2.55
CA PHE A 342 -37.14 3.55 1.51
C PHE A 342 -36.03 3.44 0.46
N VAL A 343 -36.43 3.08 -0.76
CA VAL A 343 -35.52 3.00 -1.89
C VAL A 343 -35.58 4.32 -2.66
N CYS A 344 -34.50 5.09 -2.63
CA CYS A 344 -34.42 6.40 -3.27
C CYS A 344 -33.47 6.34 -4.46
N ARG A 345 -33.97 6.53 -5.68
CA ARG A 345 -33.14 6.77 -6.86
C ARG A 345 -32.97 8.27 -7.09
N TRP A 346 -31.74 8.75 -7.13
CA TRP A 346 -31.42 10.15 -7.42
C TRP A 346 -32.18 10.62 -8.66
N SER A 347 -32.67 11.86 -8.61
CA SER A 347 -33.50 12.51 -9.64
C SER A 347 -34.92 11.96 -9.83
N GLN A 348 -35.35 11.02 -9.00
CA GLN A 348 -36.71 10.47 -9.01
C GLN A 348 -37.42 10.70 -7.66
N PRO A 349 -37.61 11.96 -7.20
CA PRO A 349 -38.23 12.22 -5.90
C PRO A 349 -39.72 11.87 -5.84
N GLY A 350 -40.42 11.91 -6.98
CA GLY A 350 -41.83 11.50 -7.07
C GLY A 350 -42.07 10.00 -6.82
N HIS A 351 -41.00 9.20 -6.75
CA HIS A 351 -41.08 7.76 -6.58
C HIS A 351 -40.11 7.28 -5.51
N THR A 352 -40.66 6.84 -4.38
CA THR A 352 -39.89 6.27 -3.27
C THR A 352 -40.53 4.95 -2.86
N PRO A 353 -40.17 3.84 -3.52
CA PRO A 353 -40.66 2.52 -3.13
C PRO A 353 -40.36 2.26 -1.66
N THR A 354 -41.38 1.74 -0.97
CA THR A 354 -41.28 1.39 0.44
C THR A 354 -41.44 -0.11 0.56
N VAL A 355 -40.42 -0.78 1.08
CA VAL A 355 -40.47 -2.21 1.36
C VAL A 355 -40.58 -2.41 2.86
N CYS A 356 -41.62 -3.13 3.28
CA CYS A 356 -41.96 -3.29 4.69
C CYS A 356 -41.58 -4.68 5.18
N VAL A 357 -40.82 -4.71 6.26
CA VAL A 357 -40.17 -5.91 6.78
C VAL A 357 -40.68 -6.18 8.19
N PRO A 358 -41.17 -7.40 8.49
CA PRO A 358 -41.62 -7.71 9.84
C PRO A 358 -40.46 -7.59 10.83
N VAL A 359 -40.73 -6.91 11.93
CA VAL A 359 -39.81 -6.72 13.04
C VAL A 359 -40.35 -7.46 14.25
N GLN A 360 -39.47 -8.17 14.94
CA GLN A 360 -39.72 -8.64 16.29
C GLN A 360 -38.83 -7.84 17.22
N HIS A 361 -39.42 -7.22 18.22
CA HIS A 361 -38.65 -6.71 19.33
C HIS A 361 -38.34 -7.89 20.22
N GLU A 362 -37.07 -8.03 20.62
CA GLU A 362 -36.74 -8.96 21.68
C GLU A 362 -37.54 -8.54 22.92
N ASP A 363 -38.26 -9.50 23.51
CA ASP A 363 -38.52 -9.41 24.93
C ASP A 363 -37.15 -9.19 25.57
N ALA A 364 -36.99 -8.13 26.37
CA ALA A 364 -35.75 -7.84 27.06
C ALA A 364 -35.44 -8.99 28.03
N SER A 365 -34.99 -10.12 27.49
CA SER A 365 -34.54 -11.24 28.26
C SER A 365 -33.30 -10.72 28.94
N LYS A 366 -33.28 -10.79 30.27
CA LYS A 366 -32.13 -10.41 31.09
C LYS A 366 -30.84 -11.02 30.56
N GLU A 367 -30.94 -12.14 29.84
CA GLU A 367 -29.85 -12.82 29.17
C GLU A 367 -29.26 -12.04 27.99
N PHE A 368 -30.07 -11.39 27.14
CA PHE A 368 -29.55 -10.58 26.04
C PHE A 368 -28.81 -9.34 26.55
N VAL A 369 -29.33 -8.69 27.60
CA VAL A 369 -28.64 -7.55 28.25
C VAL A 369 -27.28 -7.98 28.82
N LYS A 370 -27.22 -9.13 29.50
CA LYS A 370 -25.95 -9.70 29.98
C LYS A 370 -24.99 -10.01 28.83
N GLN A 371 -25.49 -10.55 27.72
CA GLN A 371 -24.67 -10.83 26.54
C GLN A 371 -24.15 -9.55 25.89
N LEU A 372 -24.96 -8.49 25.85
CA LEU A 372 -24.55 -7.18 25.36
C LEU A 372 -23.44 -6.59 26.24
N ASP A 373 -23.60 -6.65 27.57
CA ASP A 373 -22.57 -6.20 28.52
C ASP A 373 -21.28 -7.01 28.37
N ALA A 374 -21.39 -8.33 28.19
CA ALA A 374 -20.25 -9.22 27.94
C ALA A 374 -19.53 -8.86 26.62
N ALA A 375 -20.28 -8.67 25.54
CA ALA A 375 -19.74 -8.28 24.24
C ALA A 375 -19.11 -6.88 24.28
N GLN A 376 -19.72 -5.92 24.99
CA GLN A 376 -19.14 -4.59 25.19
C GLN A 376 -17.84 -4.64 25.98
N LYS A 377 -17.76 -5.50 27.00
CA LYS A 377 -16.52 -5.74 27.76
C LYS A 377 -15.44 -6.35 26.87
N GLU A 378 -15.79 -7.32 26.04
CA GLU A 378 -14.87 -7.92 25.06
C GLU A 378 -14.37 -6.90 24.03
N ILE A 379 -15.26 -6.07 23.49
CA ILE A 379 -14.89 -4.95 22.61
C ILE A 379 -13.95 -3.98 23.34
N GLY A 380 -14.20 -3.70 24.62
CA GLY A 380 -13.31 -2.90 25.46
C GLY A 380 -11.90 -3.49 25.55
N MET A 381 -11.80 -4.79 25.82
CA MET A 381 -10.53 -5.51 25.85
C MET A 381 -9.83 -5.53 24.49
N MET A 382 -10.58 -5.75 23.41
CA MET A 382 -10.04 -5.70 22.04
C MET A 382 -9.50 -4.31 21.69
N ARG A 383 -10.20 -3.23 22.05
CA ARG A 383 -9.73 -1.85 21.84
C ARG A 383 -8.44 -1.56 22.60
N GLN A 384 -8.34 -2.02 23.85
CA GLN A 384 -7.11 -1.90 24.64
C GLN A 384 -5.96 -2.69 24.00
N ALA A 385 -6.21 -3.92 23.54
CA ALA A 385 -5.22 -4.74 22.84
C ALA A 385 -4.75 -4.09 21.52
N VAL A 386 -5.66 -3.50 20.74
CA VAL A 386 -5.32 -2.75 19.53
C VAL A 386 -4.47 -1.53 19.86
N THR A 387 -4.80 -0.79 20.93
CA THR A 387 -4.00 0.36 21.36
C THR A 387 -2.61 -0.07 21.83
N ALA A 388 -2.50 -1.19 22.55
CA ALA A 388 -1.22 -1.76 22.96
C ALA A 388 -0.37 -2.18 21.75
N LYS A 389 -0.96 -2.88 20.76
CA LYS A 389 -0.25 -3.23 19.51
C LYS A 389 0.13 -1.99 18.70
N SER A 390 -0.72 -0.96 18.65
CA SER A 390 -0.41 0.30 17.99
C SER A 390 0.83 0.97 18.58
N ARG A 391 0.97 0.97 19.93
CA ARG A 391 2.19 1.44 20.60
C ARG A 391 3.42 0.60 20.28
N GLN A 392 3.27 -0.73 20.19
CA GLN A 392 4.37 -1.62 19.79
C GLN A 392 4.83 -1.32 18.36
N VAL A 393 3.90 -1.10 17.43
CA VAL A 393 4.23 -0.71 16.05
C VAL A 393 4.99 0.62 16.03
N GLN A 394 4.53 1.63 16.77
CA GLN A 394 5.24 2.91 16.86
C GLN A 394 6.66 2.76 17.44
N SER A 395 6.84 1.87 18.42
CA SER A 395 8.17 1.54 18.97
C SER A 395 9.07 0.93 17.90
N LEU A 396 8.59 -0.09 17.18
CA LEU A 396 9.33 -0.76 16.11
C LEU A 396 9.65 0.20 14.94
N GLU A 397 8.74 1.10 14.59
CA GLU A 397 8.98 2.15 13.59
C GLU A 397 10.11 3.10 14.03
N SER A 398 10.16 3.46 15.31
CA SER A 398 11.23 4.30 15.86
C SER A 398 12.60 3.59 15.86
N GLU A 399 12.62 2.29 16.19
CA GLU A 399 13.81 1.45 16.12
C GLU A 399 14.31 1.29 14.68
N LEU A 400 13.41 1.01 13.73
CA LEU A 400 13.73 0.93 12.30
C LEU A 400 14.30 2.25 11.77
N ALA A 401 13.75 3.38 12.21
CA ALA A 401 14.28 4.71 11.87
C ALA A 401 15.69 4.93 12.44
N ALA A 402 15.97 4.45 13.66
CA ALA A 402 17.30 4.50 14.25
C ALA A 402 18.32 3.61 13.49
N VAL A 403 17.93 2.38 13.16
CA VAL A 403 18.77 1.47 12.36
C VAL A 403 19.10 2.09 11.00
N ARG A 404 18.11 2.66 10.29
CA ARG A 404 18.35 3.34 9.01
C ARG A 404 19.28 4.55 9.13
N ARG A 405 19.28 5.26 10.26
CA ARG A 405 20.27 6.33 10.51
C ARG A 405 21.68 5.75 10.70
N SER A 406 21.81 4.67 11.47
CA SER A 406 23.11 4.00 11.65
C SER A 406 23.67 3.42 10.36
N GLU A 407 22.80 2.85 9.50
CA GLU A 407 23.19 2.31 8.20
C GLU A 407 23.72 3.40 7.26
N ARG A 408 23.10 4.59 7.26
CA ARG A 408 23.61 5.74 6.51
C ARG A 408 24.96 6.21 7.05
N ALA A 409 25.11 6.35 8.36
CA ALA A 409 26.39 6.74 8.96
C ALA A 409 27.52 5.76 8.60
N MET A 410 27.27 4.45 8.69
CA MET A 410 28.27 3.43 8.28
C MET A 410 28.59 3.50 6.78
N ARG A 411 27.61 3.78 5.91
CA ARG A 411 27.88 3.98 4.48
C ARG A 411 28.78 5.19 4.24
N ASP A 412 28.54 6.29 4.95
CA ASP A 412 29.35 7.50 4.85
C ASP A 412 30.78 7.25 5.34
N GLU A 413 30.96 6.52 6.46
CA GLU A 413 32.27 6.09 6.95
C GLU A 413 33.02 5.20 5.94
N VAL A 414 32.34 4.22 5.34
CA VAL A 414 32.94 3.37 4.29
C VAL A 414 33.32 4.19 3.06
N SER A 415 32.52 5.19 2.70
CA SER A 415 32.85 6.10 1.59
C SER A 415 34.08 6.95 1.91
N ALA A 416 34.19 7.46 3.14
CA ALA A 416 35.36 8.22 3.60
C ALA A 416 36.63 7.36 3.56
N LEU A 417 36.59 6.14 4.13
CA LEU A 417 37.72 5.21 4.11
C LEU A 417 38.15 4.82 2.68
N ARG A 418 37.21 4.66 1.75
CA ARG A 418 37.53 4.43 0.34
C ARG A 418 38.24 5.63 -0.29
N SER A 419 37.84 6.85 0.06
CA SER A 419 38.50 8.06 -0.41
C SER A 419 39.93 8.17 0.14
N GLU A 420 40.12 7.88 1.43
CA GLU A 420 41.44 7.85 2.06
C GLU A 420 42.35 6.78 1.43
N LEU A 421 41.84 5.57 1.20
CA LEU A 421 42.57 4.52 0.51
C LEU A 421 42.95 4.92 -0.92
N GLY A 422 42.06 5.62 -1.63
CA GLY A 422 42.35 6.18 -2.94
C GLY A 422 43.47 7.22 -2.92
N ALA A 423 43.49 8.09 -1.90
CA ALA A 423 44.56 9.06 -1.71
C ALA A 423 45.91 8.38 -1.41
N PHE A 424 45.92 7.37 -0.53
CA PHE A 424 47.13 6.58 -0.24
C PHE A 424 47.65 5.84 -1.47
N ALA A 425 46.75 5.29 -2.30
CA ALA A 425 47.14 4.63 -3.54
C ALA A 425 47.80 5.62 -4.53
N ALA A 426 47.24 6.83 -4.66
CA ALA A 426 47.80 7.88 -5.50
C ALA A 426 49.17 8.37 -4.99
N GLU A 427 49.33 8.52 -3.67
CA GLU A 427 50.61 8.86 -3.04
C GLU A 427 51.66 7.76 -3.26
N ALA A 428 51.28 6.48 -3.10
CA ALA A 428 52.15 5.35 -3.38
C ALA A 428 52.58 5.28 -4.86
N GLU A 429 51.68 5.56 -5.80
CA GLU A 429 52.01 5.63 -7.23
C GLU A 429 52.96 6.79 -7.53
N ALA A 430 52.74 7.95 -6.92
CA ALA A 430 53.63 9.11 -7.05
C ALA A 430 55.02 8.81 -6.47
N ALA A 431 55.09 8.15 -5.31
CA ALA A 431 56.35 7.73 -4.70
C ALA A 431 57.09 6.70 -5.58
N ALA A 432 56.38 5.73 -6.15
CA ALA A 432 56.98 4.76 -7.07
C ALA A 432 57.52 5.43 -8.34
N LYS A 433 56.81 6.41 -8.91
CA LYS A 433 57.31 7.21 -10.04
C LYS A 433 58.55 8.01 -9.66
N ALA A 434 58.56 8.64 -8.49
CA ALA A 434 59.72 9.37 -7.99
C ALA A 434 60.93 8.45 -7.75
N GLU A 435 60.71 7.23 -7.26
CA GLU A 435 61.78 6.24 -7.09
C GLU A 435 62.38 5.81 -8.43
N VAL A 436 61.54 5.55 -9.44
CA VAL A 436 62.02 5.20 -10.79
C VAL A 436 62.83 6.34 -11.40
N GLU A 437 62.40 7.58 -11.22
CA GLU A 437 63.15 8.75 -11.72
C GLU A 437 64.48 8.92 -10.98
N ALA A 438 64.50 8.79 -9.65
CA ALA A 438 65.73 8.81 -8.88
C ALA A 438 66.71 7.70 -9.31
N ARG A 439 66.21 6.49 -9.62
CA ARG A 439 67.04 5.40 -10.15
C ARG A 439 67.63 5.74 -11.53
N ARG A 440 66.89 6.44 -12.39
CA ARG A 440 67.40 6.93 -13.68
C ARG A 440 68.50 7.96 -13.49
N GLU A 441 68.32 8.91 -12.58
CA GLU A 441 69.33 9.91 -12.25
C GLU A 441 70.60 9.26 -11.70
N VAL A 442 70.49 8.31 -10.78
CA VAL A 442 71.63 7.54 -10.25
C VAL A 442 72.35 6.80 -11.38
N THR A 443 71.62 6.19 -12.32
CA THR A 443 72.21 5.51 -13.47
C THR A 443 72.96 6.50 -14.39
N ALA A 444 72.35 7.66 -14.68
CA ALA A 444 72.95 8.71 -15.50
C ALA A 444 74.22 9.29 -14.86
N LEU A 445 74.21 9.51 -13.54
CA LEU A 445 75.41 9.92 -12.79
C LEU A 445 76.48 8.83 -12.81
N GLY A 446 76.10 7.56 -12.72
CA GLY A 446 77.01 6.42 -12.86
C GLY A 446 77.71 6.41 -14.23
N GLU A 447 76.98 6.65 -15.31
CA GLU A 447 77.56 6.78 -16.65
C GLU A 447 78.50 7.98 -16.78
N GLN A 448 78.15 9.13 -16.19
CA GLN A 448 79.02 10.30 -16.17
C GLN A 448 80.32 10.01 -15.42
N LEU A 449 80.25 9.35 -14.26
CA LEU A 449 81.42 8.96 -13.48
C LEU A 449 82.32 8.03 -14.28
N ALA A 450 81.76 7.01 -14.94
CA ALA A 450 82.51 6.09 -15.79
C ALA A 450 83.24 6.81 -16.94
N ARG A 451 82.60 7.81 -17.56
CA ARG A 451 83.25 8.64 -18.61
C ARG A 451 84.41 9.47 -18.04
N VAL A 452 84.24 10.00 -16.82
CA VAL A 452 85.29 10.76 -16.14
C VAL A 452 86.46 9.85 -15.78
N GLU A 453 86.20 8.67 -15.25
CA GLU A 453 87.21 7.64 -14.97
C GLU A 453 87.97 7.25 -16.24
N GLU A 454 87.28 6.95 -17.34
CA GLU A 454 87.92 6.63 -18.63
C GLU A 454 88.80 7.78 -19.15
N ASN A 455 88.36 9.03 -18.97
CA ASN A 455 89.15 10.20 -19.36
C ASN A 455 90.41 10.34 -18.49
N TYR A 456 90.30 10.11 -17.17
CA TYR A 456 91.46 10.10 -16.28
C TYR A 456 92.41 8.95 -16.58
N GLU A 457 91.92 7.74 -16.85
CA GLU A 457 92.75 6.61 -17.29
C GLU A 457 93.50 6.93 -18.58
N ARG A 458 92.83 7.55 -19.57
CA ARG A 458 93.49 8.03 -20.80
C ARG A 458 94.57 9.08 -20.50
N GLN A 459 94.33 10.00 -19.57
CA GLN A 459 95.34 10.99 -19.16
C GLN A 459 96.53 10.33 -18.46
N VAL A 460 96.29 9.40 -17.55
CA VAL A 460 97.34 8.64 -16.85
C VAL A 460 98.17 7.85 -17.86
N ASN A 461 97.54 7.14 -18.79
CA ASN A 461 98.22 6.38 -19.84
C ASN A 461 99.02 7.30 -20.78
N PHE A 462 98.47 8.47 -21.14
CA PHE A 462 99.18 9.46 -21.94
C PHE A 462 100.43 9.99 -21.22
N LEU A 463 100.30 10.32 -19.92
CA LEU A 463 101.42 10.77 -19.11
C LEU A 463 102.47 9.67 -18.91
N ALA A 464 102.06 8.41 -18.72
CA ALA A 464 102.95 7.27 -18.64
C ALA A 464 103.74 7.07 -19.94
N ALA A 465 103.07 7.13 -21.09
CA ALA A 465 103.74 7.06 -22.40
C ALA A 465 104.72 8.21 -22.62
N LYS A 466 104.37 9.43 -22.16
CA LYS A 466 105.27 10.60 -22.19
C LYS A 466 106.49 10.41 -21.27
N LEU A 467 106.29 9.83 -20.09
CA LEU A 467 107.38 9.47 -19.19
C LEU A 467 108.31 8.44 -19.83
N GLU A 468 107.79 7.37 -20.44
CA GLU A 468 108.62 6.40 -21.17
C GLU A 468 109.38 7.03 -22.33
N GLU A 469 108.78 8.00 -23.03
CA GLU A 469 109.44 8.76 -24.09
C GLU A 469 110.59 9.61 -23.51
N MET A 470 110.33 10.35 -22.43
CA MET A 470 111.37 11.09 -21.71
C MET A 470 112.46 10.20 -21.14
N GLU A 471 112.14 9.00 -20.64
CA GLU A 471 113.12 8.02 -20.18
C GLU A 471 113.98 7.53 -21.33
N ARG A 472 113.38 7.21 -22.49
CA ARG A 472 114.13 6.87 -23.72
C ARG A 472 115.04 8.01 -24.16
N GLU A 473 114.57 9.25 -24.10
CA GLU A 473 115.38 10.44 -24.39
C GLU A 473 116.51 10.61 -23.37
N MET A 474 116.26 10.43 -22.07
CA MET A 474 117.28 10.48 -21.03
C MET A 474 118.32 9.37 -21.20
N PHE A 475 117.90 8.14 -21.54
CA PHE A 475 118.83 7.05 -21.83
C PHE A 475 119.67 7.36 -23.06
N SER A 476 119.06 7.90 -24.13
CA SER A 476 119.79 8.38 -25.31
C SER A 476 120.78 9.49 -24.95
N LEU A 477 120.39 10.46 -24.11
CA LEU A 477 121.27 11.52 -23.63
C LEU A 477 122.37 10.99 -22.73
N GLN A 478 122.09 10.03 -21.84
CA GLN A 478 123.11 9.36 -21.02
C GLN A 478 124.08 8.55 -21.87
N ASP A 479 123.61 7.90 -22.95
CA ASP A 479 124.46 7.16 -23.88
C ASP A 479 125.30 8.14 -24.72
N GLN A 480 124.73 9.28 -25.12
CA GLN A 480 125.49 10.41 -25.69
C GLN A 480 126.49 10.98 -24.68
N LEU A 481 126.14 11.04 -23.39
CA LEU A 481 127.03 11.49 -22.32
C LEU A 481 128.12 10.47 -22.01
N ALA A 482 127.84 9.17 -22.08
CA ALA A 482 128.80 8.08 -21.96
C ALA A 482 129.78 8.07 -23.15
N ASN A 483 129.25 8.32 -24.36
CA ASN A 483 130.06 8.49 -25.56
C ASN A 483 130.89 9.78 -25.54
N SER A 484 130.35 10.88 -25.02
CA SER A 484 131.12 12.13 -24.85
C SER A 484 132.06 12.12 -23.63
N SER A 485 131.79 11.33 -22.59
CA SER A 485 132.69 11.11 -21.45
C SER A 485 133.81 10.11 -21.76
N SER A 486 133.65 9.24 -22.76
CA SER A 486 134.79 8.53 -23.38
C SER A 486 135.72 9.45 -24.18
N SER A 487 135.29 10.68 -24.50
CA SER A 487 136.11 11.73 -25.15
C SER A 487 136.56 12.85 -24.19
N ALA A 488 136.21 12.78 -22.91
CA ALA A 488 136.48 13.84 -21.94
C ALA A 488 136.94 13.33 -20.56
N GLN A 489 137.55 12.15 -20.48
CA GLN A 489 138.29 11.68 -19.31
C GLN A 489 139.78 12.05 -19.41
N SER A 490 140.07 13.34 -19.28
CA SER A 490 141.33 13.82 -18.73
C SER A 490 141.06 15.14 -18.04
N VAL A 491 141.59 15.28 -16.81
CA VAL A 491 141.63 16.51 -16.00
C VAL A 491 140.46 16.73 -15.04
N HIS A 492 140.56 16.06 -13.89
CA HIS A 492 140.89 16.65 -12.58
C HIS A 492 139.96 16.32 -11.41
N ASN A 493 140.64 16.04 -10.31
CA ASN A 493 140.19 15.58 -9.01
C ASN A 493 139.94 16.75 -8.02
N GLN A 494 139.24 16.41 -6.93
CA GLN A 494 139.44 16.86 -5.54
C GLN A 494 138.58 18.02 -4.93
N PRO A 495 138.39 18.04 -3.57
CA PRO A 495 137.06 18.05 -2.94
C PRO A 495 136.88 19.05 -1.76
N ALA A 496 135.77 18.87 -1.01
CA ALA A 496 135.52 19.20 0.40
C ALA A 496 134.77 20.51 0.76
N GLY A 497 133.80 20.39 1.69
CA GLY A 497 133.60 21.41 2.74
C GLY A 497 132.17 21.88 3.07
N TYR A 498 131.47 21.12 3.93
CA TYR A 498 130.71 21.54 5.14
C TYR A 498 129.73 22.75 5.20
N GLY A 499 128.57 22.49 5.84
CA GLY A 499 127.87 23.38 6.80
C GLY A 499 126.43 23.75 6.41
N SER A 500 125.36 23.17 6.98
CA SER A 500 124.79 23.30 8.35
C SER A 500 123.87 24.53 8.56
N GLY A 501 122.64 24.29 9.04
CA GLY A 501 121.73 25.28 9.66
C GLY A 501 120.31 25.23 9.07
N SER A 502 119.35 24.40 9.53
CA SER A 502 118.70 24.29 10.85
C SER A 502 117.51 25.25 11.07
N SER A 503 116.34 24.62 11.28
CA SER A 503 115.25 24.96 12.23
C SER A 503 114.34 26.18 12.03
N SER A 504 113.05 25.91 11.84
CA SER A 504 111.99 26.05 12.89
C SER A 504 110.69 25.42 12.34
N ASN A 505 110.02 24.44 12.96
CA ASN A 505 109.34 24.30 14.25
C ASN A 505 107.99 25.04 14.35
N GLY A 506 106.92 24.28 14.63
CA GLY A 506 105.57 24.77 15.00
C GLY A 506 104.45 23.90 14.43
N ASN A 507 104.09 22.78 15.08
CA ASN A 507 102.90 22.63 15.96
C ASN A 507 101.57 22.99 15.28
N GLY A 508 100.51 22.17 15.29
CA GLY A 508 100.24 20.91 15.99
C GLY A 508 98.74 20.60 15.91
N ASN A 509 98.38 19.43 16.47
CA ASN A 509 97.05 18.85 16.69
C ASN A 509 96.19 18.48 15.46
N GLY A 510 95.59 17.29 15.35
CA GLY A 510 95.44 16.19 16.30
C GLY A 510 94.03 15.58 16.19
N SER A 511 93.98 14.24 16.16
CA SER A 511 92.80 13.32 16.19
C SER A 511 91.98 13.21 14.88
N GLY A 512 91.66 12.05 14.31
CA GLY A 512 91.89 10.63 14.55
C GLY A 512 91.05 9.89 13.48
N ARG A 513 91.63 9.14 12.53
CA ARG A 513 91.69 7.66 12.45
C ARG A 513 90.32 6.93 12.54
N PRO A 514 90.17 5.72 11.95
CA PRO A 514 90.19 5.42 10.52
C PRO A 514 89.04 4.46 10.11
N ALA A 515 88.95 4.21 8.80
CA ALA A 515 88.22 3.09 8.22
C ALA A 515 88.68 1.71 8.77
N THR A 516 87.71 0.81 8.91
CA THR A 516 87.83 -0.65 8.71
C THR A 516 86.62 -1.02 7.84
N ARG A 517 86.74 -1.35 6.54
CA ARG A 517 87.26 -2.57 5.88
C ARG A 517 86.70 -3.88 6.45
N ALA A 518 85.74 -4.45 5.71
CA ALA A 518 85.43 -5.87 5.46
C ALA A 518 83.91 -5.99 5.26
N SER A 519 83.33 -6.79 4.38
CA SER A 519 83.80 -7.72 3.35
C SER A 519 82.51 -8.24 2.70
N TRP A 520 82.50 -8.37 1.37
CA TRP A 520 81.80 -9.40 0.61
C TRP A 520 80.81 -10.31 1.37
N ARG A 521 79.50 -10.13 1.08
CA ARG A 521 78.61 -11.18 0.58
C ARG A 521 77.35 -10.58 -0.01
#